data_AF-A0A6L9GC68-F1
#
_entry.id   AF-A0A6L9GC68-F1
#
_cell.length_a   1.000
_cell.length_b   1.000
_cell.length_c   1.000
_cell.angle_alpha   90.00
_cell.angle_beta   90.00
_cell.angle_gamma   90.00
#
_symmetry.space_group_name_H-M   'P 1'
#
loop_
_entity.id
_entity.type
_entity.pdbx_description
1 polymer ?
#
loop_
_entity_poly.entity_id
_entity_poly.type
_entity_poly.pdbx_seq_one_letter_code
_entity_poly.pdbx_strand_id
1 'polypeptide(L)' 'ATQKGDPALDTADWADADGPGNLRADYVLPSQGLTVIAAGVLWPDPETEAGAIVARASRHRLVWVDLALP' A
#
# COMPACT_ATOMS: atom_id res chain seq x y z
N ALA A 1 12.74 8.11 5.85
CA ALA A 1 12.90 6.79 6.50
C ALA A 1 14.23 6.14 6.10
N THR A 2 14.85 5.36 7.01
CA THR A 2 15.95 4.41 6.68
C THR A 2 15.43 2.97 6.56
N GLN A 3 14.18 2.83 6.12
CA GLN A 3 13.51 1.54 5.97
C GLN A 3 14.18 0.70 4.87
N LYS A 4 14.28 -0.61 5.10
CA LYS A 4 15.04 -1.55 4.24
C LYS A 4 14.15 -2.61 3.59
N GLY A 5 12.82 -2.45 3.69
CA GLY A 5 11.86 -3.34 3.07
C GLY A 5 11.81 -3.15 1.56
N ASP A 6 11.04 -4.00 0.89
CA ASP A 6 10.68 -3.76 -0.51
C ASP A 6 9.79 -2.51 -0.60
N PRO A 7 10.22 -1.44 -1.31
CA PRO A 7 9.43 -0.21 -1.45
C PRO A 7 8.07 -0.43 -2.11
N ALA A 8 7.91 -1.49 -2.91
CA ALA A 8 6.61 -1.83 -3.50
C ALA A 8 5.55 -2.21 -2.45
N LEU A 9 5.97 -2.51 -1.20
CA LEU A 9 5.10 -2.86 -0.09
C LEU A 9 4.82 -1.69 0.87
N ASP A 10 5.37 -0.51 0.60
CA ASP A 10 5.04 0.69 1.37
C ASP A 10 3.56 1.02 1.19
N THR A 11 2.85 1.32 2.27
CA THR A 11 1.40 1.60 2.20
C THR A 11 1.09 3.08 2.33
N ALA A 12 2.09 3.90 2.61
CA ALA A 12 1.95 5.33 2.70
C ALA A 12 3.29 6.06 2.42
N ASP A 13 3.15 7.22 1.81
CA ASP A 13 4.23 8.14 1.44
C ASP A 13 4.03 9.44 2.22
N TRP A 14 4.81 9.58 3.30
CA TRP A 14 4.89 10.81 4.08
C TRP A 14 6.11 11.62 3.64
N ALA A 15 6.09 12.94 3.91
CA ALA A 15 7.21 13.82 3.62
C ALA A 15 8.55 13.26 4.13
N ASP A 16 9.58 13.31 3.28
CA ASP A 16 10.91 12.77 3.60
C ASP A 16 11.72 13.66 4.57
N ALA A 17 11.59 14.99 4.45
CA ALA A 17 12.41 15.94 5.19
C ALA A 17 12.02 16.08 6.67
N ASP A 18 10.71 16.14 6.93
CA ASP A 18 10.14 16.39 8.27
C ASP A 18 9.18 15.28 8.73
N GLY A 19 9.12 14.19 7.97
CA GLY A 19 8.24 13.05 8.23
C GLY A 19 9.01 11.73 8.20
N PRO A 20 8.32 10.63 8.48
CA PRO A 20 8.97 9.33 8.50
C PRO A 20 9.45 8.88 7.11
N GLY A 21 9.10 9.54 6.01
CA GLY A 21 9.21 8.99 4.65
C GLY A 21 8.26 7.81 4.44
N ASN A 22 8.48 7.03 3.39
CA ASN A 22 7.63 5.87 3.10
C ASN A 22 7.71 4.80 4.20
N LEU A 23 6.56 4.26 4.61
CA LEU A 23 6.47 3.13 5.52
C LEU A 23 5.28 2.23 5.18
N ARG A 24 5.29 1.01 5.74
CA ARG A 24 4.13 0.12 5.79
C ARG A 24 3.40 0.26 7.11
N ALA A 25 2.24 0.92 7.08
CA ALA A 25 1.41 1.21 8.26
C ALA A 25 0.01 0.60 8.18
N ASP A 26 -0.40 0.10 7.02
CA ASP A 26 -1.75 -0.40 6.77
C ASP A 26 -1.73 -1.90 6.50
N TYR A 27 -2.66 -2.62 7.13
CA TYR A 27 -2.71 -4.08 7.09
C TYR A 27 -4.15 -4.56 6.96
N VAL A 28 -4.37 -5.56 6.11
CA VAL A 28 -5.57 -6.39 6.14
C VAL A 28 -5.16 -7.74 6.71
N LEU A 29 -5.78 -8.16 7.80
CA LEU A 29 -5.45 -9.38 8.53
C LEU A 29 -6.64 -10.35 8.53
N PRO A 30 -6.76 -11.23 7.52
CA PRO A 30 -7.84 -12.21 7.46
C PRO A 30 -7.80 -13.20 8.62
N SER A 31 -8.96 -13.75 9.00
CA SER A 31 -9.05 -14.88 9.93
C SER A 31 -8.22 -16.07 9.43
N GLN A 32 -7.60 -16.83 10.34
CA GLN A 32 -6.67 -17.92 9.99
C GLN A 32 -7.25 -19.01 9.05
N GLY A 33 -8.57 -19.20 9.05
CA GLY A 33 -9.24 -20.18 8.20
C GLY A 33 -9.50 -19.74 6.76
N LEU A 34 -9.22 -18.48 6.41
CA LEU A 34 -9.44 -17.95 5.06
C LEU A 34 -8.17 -18.11 4.20
N THR A 35 -8.34 -18.54 2.96
CA THR A 35 -7.22 -18.66 2.01
C THR A 35 -7.02 -17.34 1.28
N VAL A 36 -5.81 -16.79 1.33
CA VAL A 36 -5.41 -15.62 0.53
C VAL A 36 -4.99 -16.07 -0.86
N ILE A 37 -5.67 -15.57 -1.89
CA ILE A 37 -5.39 -15.86 -3.30
C ILE A 37 -4.35 -14.88 -3.84
N ALA A 38 -4.53 -13.59 -3.54
CA ALA A 38 -3.65 -12.52 -3.96
C ALA A 38 -3.71 -11.36 -2.98
N ALA A 39 -2.69 -10.51 -2.98
CA ALA A 39 -2.64 -9.30 -2.18
C ALA A 39 -1.73 -8.27 -2.86
N GLY A 40 -1.93 -7.00 -2.55
CA GLY A 40 -1.08 -5.96 -3.09
C GLY A 40 -1.34 -4.57 -2.51
N VAL A 41 -0.50 -3.64 -2.95
CA VAL A 41 -0.65 -2.21 -2.72
C VAL A 41 -0.76 -1.52 -4.08
N LEU A 42 -1.74 -0.64 -4.24
CA LEU A 42 -1.96 0.05 -5.51
C LEU A 42 -0.99 1.24 -5.67
N TRP A 43 0.10 1.00 -6.41
CA TRP A 43 1.09 2.00 -6.84
C TRP A 43 1.15 2.11 -8.37
N PRO A 44 0.27 2.90 -9.00
CA PRO A 44 0.35 3.17 -10.43
C PRO A 44 1.52 4.10 -10.76
N ASP A 45 1.91 4.14 -12.03
CA ASP A 45 2.89 5.11 -12.54
C ASP A 45 2.41 6.55 -12.26
N PRO A 46 3.21 7.39 -11.57
CA PRO A 46 2.83 8.75 -11.18
C PRO A 46 2.52 9.67 -12.38
N GLU A 47 3.06 9.37 -13.57
CA GLU A 47 2.84 10.17 -14.78
C GLU A 47 1.53 9.83 -15.51
N THR A 48 0.72 8.92 -14.96
CA THR A 48 -0.57 8.50 -15.52
C THR A 48 -1.76 9.15 -14.80
N GLU A 49 -2.93 9.12 -15.43
CA GLU A 49 -4.18 9.55 -14.79
C GLU A 49 -4.46 8.78 -13.49
N ALA A 50 -4.16 7.48 -13.46
CA ALA A 50 -4.28 6.66 -12.26
C ALA A 50 -3.32 7.12 -11.15
N GLY A 51 -2.08 7.49 -11.51
CA GLY A 51 -1.11 8.14 -10.62
C GLY A 51 -1.68 9.39 -9.96
N ALA A 52 -2.21 10.30 -10.76
CA ALA A 52 -2.82 11.55 -10.28
C ALA A 52 -4.05 11.30 -9.39
N ILE A 53 -4.90 10.33 -9.72
CA ILE A 53 -6.07 9.96 -8.92
C ILE A 53 -5.64 9.44 -7.55
N VAL A 54 -4.70 8.49 -7.52
CA VAL A 54 -4.23 7.86 -6.28
C VAL A 54 -3.52 8.87 -5.38
N ALA A 55 -2.68 9.74 -5.94
CA ALA A 55 -2.01 10.80 -5.20
C ALA A 55 -3.00 11.80 -4.56
N ARG A 56 -4.10 12.13 -5.25
CA ARG A 56 -5.17 13.00 -4.72
C ARG A 56 -6.04 12.31 -3.67
N ALA A 57 -6.20 11.00 -3.76
CA ALA A 57 -7.11 10.27 -2.86
C ALA A 57 -6.59 10.24 -1.42
N SER A 58 -5.29 9.99 -1.24
CA SER A 58 -4.63 9.97 0.07
C SER A 58 -3.12 9.92 -0.09
N ARG A 59 -2.39 10.21 0.99
CA ARG A 59 -0.97 9.84 1.13
C ARG A 59 -0.77 8.33 1.38
N HIS A 60 -1.82 7.66 1.85
CA HIS A 60 -1.88 6.21 1.94
C HIS A 60 -2.31 5.61 0.60
N ARG A 61 -1.99 4.34 0.39
CA ARG A 61 -2.36 3.56 -0.80
C ARG A 61 -3.34 2.47 -0.45
N LEU A 62 -4.18 2.14 -1.42
CA LEU A 62 -5.13 1.04 -1.30
C LEU A 62 -4.36 -0.25 -1.08
N VAL A 63 -4.60 -0.88 0.06
CA VAL A 63 -4.16 -2.24 0.38
C VAL A 63 -5.34 -3.17 0.13
N TRP A 64 -5.12 -4.23 -0.64
CA TRP A 64 -6.17 -5.17 -1.00
C TRP A 64 -5.70 -6.62 -0.81
N VAL A 65 -6.67 -7.49 -0.57
CA VAL A 65 -6.50 -8.94 -0.52
C VAL A 65 -7.67 -9.60 -1.24
N ASP A 66 -7.39 -10.60 -2.05
CA ASP A 66 -8.38 -11.50 -2.63
C ASP A 66 -8.46 -12.75 -1.77
N LEU A 67 -9.67 -13.13 -1.35
CA LEU A 67 -9.92 -14.24 -0.43
C LEU A 67 -10.82 -15.29 -1.08
N ALA A 68 -10.48 -16.56 -0.89
CA ALA A 68 -11.43 -17.64 -1.14
C ALA A 68 -12.34 -17.80 0.09
N LEU A 69 -13.65 -17.69 -0.13
CA LEU A 69 -14.65 -17.95 0.91
C LEU A 69 -15.02 -19.45 0.94
N PRO A 70 -15.44 -19.98 2.10
CA PRO A 70 -15.87 -21.38 2.24
C PRO A 70 -17.12 -21.73 1.43
#